data_AF-A0A0J0YI67-F1
#
_entry.id   AF-A0A0J0YI67-F1
#
_cell.length_a   1.000
_cell.length_b   1.000
_cell.length_c   1.000
_cell.angle_alpha   90.00
_cell.angle_beta   90.00
_cell.angle_gamma   90.00
#
_symmetry.space_group_name_H-M   'P 1'
#
loop_
_entity.id
_entity.type
_entity.pdbx_description
1 polymer ?
#
loop_
_entity_poly.entity_id
_entity_poly.type
_entity_poly.pdbx_seq_one_letter_code
_entity_poly.pdbx_strand_id
1 'polypeptide(L)'
;MKKTVLFIVLLLSVTSCISTKSTLKNVDDNAPDLVLKKDNTFIITLFSNDKKYGYDPDYPVNIFYRNTKDEALNETRFLNALAGPNGEKITYTRLETCCPFPTKRSDMGAGFLNVYELKWDGQKKPLKLYLNIYEKGILMVPMGLRLKQD
;
A
#
# COMPACT_ATOMS: atom_id res chain seq x y z
N MET A 1 45.89 28.83 -12.91
CA MET A 1 45.33 27.67 -13.65
C MET A 1 44.97 26.47 -12.77
N LYS A 2 45.68 26.20 -11.65
CA LYS A 2 45.33 25.08 -10.74
C LYS A 2 44.07 25.31 -9.87
N LYS A 3 43.77 26.57 -9.50
CA LYS A 3 42.62 26.93 -8.65
C LYS A 3 41.28 26.94 -9.40
N THR A 4 41.28 27.24 -10.70
CA THR A 4 40.07 27.28 -11.55
C THR A 4 39.57 25.88 -11.92
N VAL A 5 40.48 24.90 -12.06
CA VAL A 5 40.10 23.50 -12.30
C VAL A 5 39.40 22.88 -11.09
N LEU A 6 39.76 23.29 -9.87
CA LEU A 6 39.13 22.80 -8.64
C LEU A 6 37.65 23.24 -8.52
N PHE A 7 37.28 24.41 -9.03
CA PHE A 7 35.90 24.91 -9.02
C PHE A 7 34.98 24.19 -10.02
N ILE A 8 35.51 23.69 -11.14
CA ILE A 8 34.73 23.01 -12.18
C ILE A 8 34.41 21.56 -11.75
N VAL A 9 35.31 20.91 -11.00
CA VAL A 9 35.08 19.56 -10.45
C VAL A 9 34.06 19.59 -9.29
N LEU A 10 34.01 20.69 -8.52
CA LEU A 10 33.04 20.86 -7.43
C LEU A 10 31.61 21.15 -7.93
N LEU A 11 31.45 21.67 -9.16
CA LEU A 11 30.14 22.01 -9.72
C LEU A 11 29.40 20.80 -10.31
N LEU A 12 30.09 19.68 -10.56
CA LEU A 12 29.54 18.49 -11.20
C LEU A 12 28.97 17.45 -10.21
N SER A 13 29.06 17.68 -8.91
CA SER A 13 28.71 16.68 -7.88
C SER A 13 27.29 16.81 -7.29
N VAL A 14 26.45 17.73 -7.76
CA VAL A 14 25.16 18.07 -7.10
C VAL A 14 23.89 17.75 -7.88
N THR A 15 23.93 16.97 -8.95
CA THR A 15 22.70 16.58 -9.68
C THR A 15 22.34 15.10 -9.50
N SER A 16 22.19 14.64 -8.25
CA SER A 16 21.40 13.42 -8.02
C SER A 16 19.91 13.79 -8.08
N CYS A 17 19.29 13.66 -9.25
CA CYS A 17 17.83 13.63 -9.34
C CYS A 17 17.33 12.36 -8.65
N ILE A 18 17.03 12.43 -7.35
CA ILE A 18 16.27 11.37 -6.68
C ILE A 18 14.88 11.40 -7.31
N SER A 19 14.59 10.39 -8.14
CA SER A 19 13.27 10.24 -8.75
C SER A 19 12.22 10.11 -7.65
N THR A 20 11.35 11.11 -7.54
CA THR A 20 10.17 11.09 -6.65
C THR A 20 9.01 10.28 -7.23
N LYS A 21 9.21 9.66 -8.41
CA LYS A 21 8.23 8.75 -9.00
C LYS A 21 8.20 7.45 -8.18
N SER A 22 7.00 7.05 -7.75
CA SER A 22 6.80 5.80 -7.02
C SER A 22 7.29 4.60 -7.84
N THR A 23 7.90 3.64 -7.13
CA THR A 23 8.35 2.35 -7.69
C THR A 23 7.24 1.31 -7.70
N LEU A 24 6.14 1.57 -6.99
CA LEU A 24 4.95 0.72 -6.99
C LEU A 24 4.31 0.71 -8.38
N LYS A 25 3.86 -0.47 -8.82
CA LYS A 25 3.40 -0.69 -10.20
C LYS A 25 1.89 -0.51 -10.38
N ASN A 26 1.14 -0.36 -9.30
CA ASN A 26 -0.33 -0.24 -9.31
C ASN A 26 -0.84 1.05 -8.65
N VAL A 27 -0.02 2.10 -8.63
CA VAL A 27 -0.43 3.45 -8.22
C VAL A 27 -1.23 4.10 -9.34
N ASP A 28 -2.38 4.67 -8.99
CA ASP A 28 -3.26 5.39 -9.90
C ASP A 28 -3.90 6.58 -9.19
N ASP A 29 -3.44 7.79 -9.52
CA ASP A 29 -3.97 9.03 -8.96
C ASP A 29 -5.39 9.36 -9.43
N ASN A 30 -5.82 8.78 -10.56
CA ASN A 30 -7.16 8.95 -11.11
C ASN A 30 -8.16 7.93 -10.53
N ALA A 31 -7.71 7.00 -9.69
CA ALA A 31 -8.60 6.07 -9.01
C ALA A 31 -9.68 6.83 -8.20
N PRO A 32 -10.91 6.29 -8.10
CA PRO A 32 -11.95 6.89 -7.28
C PRO A 32 -11.49 7.04 -5.82
N ASP A 33 -11.94 8.12 -5.17
CA ASP A 33 -11.69 8.27 -3.74
C ASP A 33 -12.42 7.18 -2.96
N LEU A 34 -11.77 6.67 -1.92
CA LEU A 34 -12.36 5.62 -1.08
C LEU A 34 -13.58 6.17 -0.34
N VAL A 35 -14.62 5.35 -0.21
CA VAL A 35 -15.87 5.69 0.49
C VAL A 35 -16.07 4.72 1.64
N LEU A 36 -16.64 5.21 2.74
CA LEU A 36 -16.91 4.41 3.93
C LEU A 36 -18.36 3.90 3.93
N LYS A 37 -18.52 2.64 4.35
CA LYS A 37 -19.80 2.08 4.80
C LYS A 37 -20.19 2.65 6.18
N LYS A 38 -21.43 2.38 6.60
CA LYS A 38 -21.95 2.76 7.92
C LYS A 38 -21.18 2.15 9.09
N ASP A 39 -20.62 0.95 8.90
CA ASP A 39 -19.81 0.23 9.88
C ASP A 39 -18.32 0.66 9.88
N ASN A 40 -18.01 1.77 9.21
CA ASN A 40 -16.67 2.35 9.09
C ASN A 40 -15.68 1.49 8.27
N THR A 41 -16.11 0.49 7.50
CA THR A 41 -15.25 -0.21 6.53
C THR A 41 -15.26 0.47 5.15
N PHE A 42 -14.30 0.16 4.27
CA PHE A 42 -14.34 0.69 2.89
C PHE A 42 -15.40 -0.01 2.05
N ILE A 43 -16.06 0.75 1.17
CA ILE A 43 -16.88 0.20 0.09
C ILE A 43 -15.94 -0.35 -0.98
N ILE A 44 -16.01 -1.67 -1.22
CA ILE A 44 -15.22 -2.37 -2.22
C ILE A 44 -16.20 -3.14 -3.12
N THR A 45 -16.16 -2.90 -4.42
CA THR A 45 -17.07 -3.52 -5.40
C THR A 45 -16.34 -4.38 -6.43
N LEU A 46 -15.01 -4.31 -6.46
CA LEU A 46 -14.16 -4.96 -7.44
C LEU A 46 -13.37 -6.11 -6.82
N PHE A 47 -13.12 -7.14 -7.63
CA PHE A 47 -12.31 -8.31 -7.27
C PHE A 47 -11.14 -8.40 -8.22
N SER A 48 -9.93 -8.54 -7.67
CA SER A 48 -8.72 -8.62 -8.49
C SER A 48 -8.58 -10.00 -9.15
N ASN A 49 -8.32 -10.00 -10.46
CA ASN A 49 -7.86 -11.18 -11.20
C ASN A 49 -6.33 -11.27 -11.26
N ASP A 50 -5.61 -10.29 -10.69
CA ASP A 50 -4.16 -10.32 -10.58
C ASP A 50 -3.73 -11.05 -9.30
N LYS A 51 -2.92 -12.09 -9.47
CA LYS A 51 -2.34 -12.89 -8.38
C LYS A 51 -1.33 -12.12 -7.53
N LYS A 52 -0.86 -10.97 -7.99
CA LYS A 52 0.10 -10.12 -7.27
C LYS A 52 -0.56 -9.06 -6.39
N TYR A 53 -1.80 -8.66 -6.71
CA TYR A 53 -2.49 -7.58 -6.01
C TYR A 53 -2.64 -7.89 -4.52
N GLY A 54 -1.98 -7.08 -3.69
CA GLY A 54 -1.88 -7.22 -2.24
C GLY A 54 -0.85 -8.25 -1.77
N TYR A 55 -0.36 -9.14 -2.63
CA TYR A 55 0.54 -10.25 -2.28
C TYR A 55 2.01 -10.02 -2.66
N ASP A 56 2.27 -9.01 -3.47
CA ASP A 56 3.59 -8.63 -3.95
C ASP A 56 3.88 -7.18 -3.50
N PRO A 57 5.08 -6.88 -2.97
CA PRO A 57 5.43 -5.53 -2.53
C PRO A 57 5.39 -4.49 -3.65
N ASP A 58 5.53 -4.88 -4.93
CA ASP A 58 5.37 -3.95 -6.06
C ASP A 58 3.89 -3.68 -6.39
N TYR A 59 2.96 -4.49 -5.87
CA TYR A 59 1.52 -4.42 -6.12
C TYR A 59 0.72 -4.40 -4.80
N PRO A 60 1.01 -3.49 -3.85
CA PRO A 60 0.31 -3.45 -2.57
C PRO A 60 -1.15 -3.01 -2.74
N VAL A 61 -1.96 -3.20 -1.70
CA VAL A 61 -3.28 -2.57 -1.67
C VAL A 61 -3.12 -1.09 -1.30
N ASN A 62 -3.40 -0.22 -2.26
CA ASN A 62 -3.32 1.23 -2.10
C ASN A 62 -4.61 1.75 -1.44
N ILE A 63 -4.50 2.17 -0.18
CA ILE A 63 -5.61 2.53 0.72
C ILE A 63 -5.53 3.99 1.22
N PHE A 64 -4.94 4.89 0.41
CA PHE A 64 -4.93 6.31 0.73
C PHE A 64 -6.36 6.86 0.84
N TYR A 65 -6.69 7.45 1.99
CA TYR A 65 -8.00 8.06 2.25
C TYR A 65 -7.83 9.39 2.96
N ARG A 66 -8.16 10.49 2.26
CA ARG A 66 -8.06 11.90 2.69
C ARG A 66 -6.64 12.39 2.99
N ASN A 67 -5.92 11.73 3.89
CA ASN A 67 -4.56 12.07 4.30
C ASN A 67 -3.84 10.82 4.89
N THR A 68 -2.55 10.98 5.21
CA THR A 68 -1.68 9.92 5.75
C THR A 68 -1.59 9.89 7.28
N LYS A 69 -2.31 10.75 8.01
CA LYS A 69 -2.22 10.87 9.48
C LYS A 69 -2.91 9.71 10.22
N ASP A 70 -3.91 9.09 9.59
CA ASP A 70 -4.71 8.00 10.16
C ASP A 70 -4.29 6.62 9.62
N GLU A 71 -2.98 6.33 9.59
CA GLU A 71 -2.38 5.11 9.00
C GLU A 71 -3.07 3.82 9.46
N ALA A 72 -3.04 3.55 10.76
CA ALA A 72 -3.56 2.31 11.34
C ALA A 72 -5.08 2.16 11.16
N LEU A 73 -5.80 3.29 11.06
CA LEU A 73 -7.25 3.26 10.88
C LEU A 73 -7.61 2.75 9.50
N ASN A 74 -7.04 3.29 8.42
CA ASN A 74 -7.39 2.89 7.06
C ASN A 74 -7.05 1.42 6.76
N GLU A 75 -5.96 0.92 7.33
CA GLU A 75 -5.62 -0.51 7.27
C GLU A 75 -6.68 -1.38 7.92
N THR A 76 -7.10 -1.00 9.13
CA THR A 76 -8.15 -1.67 9.88
C THR A 76 -9.48 -1.65 9.12
N ARG A 77 -9.82 -0.51 8.49
CA ARG A 77 -11.04 -0.38 7.67
C ARG A 77 -11.05 -1.31 6.47
N PHE A 78 -9.91 -1.45 5.79
CA PHE A 78 -9.75 -2.37 4.67
C PHE A 78 -9.81 -3.83 5.15
N LEU A 79 -9.01 -4.20 6.14
CA LEU A 79 -8.92 -5.56 6.65
C LEU A 79 -10.26 -6.05 7.22
N ASN A 80 -11.00 -5.19 7.94
CA ASN A 80 -12.32 -5.55 8.47
C ASN A 80 -13.40 -5.74 7.39
N ALA A 81 -13.18 -5.26 6.17
CA ALA A 81 -14.07 -5.49 5.03
C ALA A 81 -13.89 -6.89 4.42
N LEU A 82 -12.82 -7.61 4.78
CA LEU A 82 -12.44 -8.87 4.16
C LEU A 82 -12.89 -10.09 4.96
N ALA A 83 -13.05 -11.20 4.25
CA ALA A 83 -13.31 -12.53 4.78
C ALA A 83 -12.46 -13.57 4.01
N GLY A 84 -12.35 -14.77 4.59
CA GLY A 84 -11.70 -15.90 3.94
C GLY A 84 -12.41 -16.34 2.65
N PRO A 85 -11.81 -17.27 1.89
CA PRO A 85 -12.31 -17.73 0.58
C PRO A 85 -13.75 -18.27 0.62
N ASN A 86 -14.21 -18.80 1.74
CA ASN A 86 -15.57 -19.30 1.93
C ASN A 86 -16.43 -18.41 2.85
N GLY A 87 -15.96 -17.21 3.18
CA GLY A 87 -16.64 -16.28 4.10
C GLY A 87 -16.20 -16.41 5.55
N GLU A 88 -15.08 -17.09 5.82
CA GLU A 88 -14.55 -17.28 7.16
C GLU A 88 -14.18 -15.92 7.80
N LYS A 89 -14.40 -15.81 9.11
CA LYS A 89 -13.93 -14.66 9.87
C LYS A 89 -12.40 -14.66 9.86
N ILE A 90 -11.81 -13.59 9.34
CA ILE A 90 -10.37 -13.40 9.40
C ILE A 90 -9.96 -12.72 10.70
N THR A 91 -8.74 -13.02 11.11
CA THR A 91 -7.95 -12.28 12.10
C THR A 91 -6.67 -11.83 11.42
N TYR A 92 -6.09 -10.73 11.90
CA TYR A 92 -4.89 -10.19 11.29
C TYR A 92 -3.94 -9.61 12.34
N THR A 93 -2.65 -9.72 12.04
CA THR A 93 -1.56 -9.17 12.86
C THR A 93 -0.58 -8.44 11.95
N ARG A 94 -0.23 -7.20 12.29
CA ARG A 94 0.86 -6.48 11.61
C ARG A 94 2.18 -7.18 11.94
N LEU A 95 2.87 -7.67 10.92
CA LEU A 95 4.17 -8.33 11.07
C LEU A 95 5.30 -7.31 11.14
N GLU A 96 5.33 -6.40 10.18
CA GLU A 96 6.41 -5.44 9.99
C GLU A 96 5.94 -4.23 9.18
N THR A 97 6.73 -3.17 9.27
CA THR A 97 6.72 -2.04 8.33
C THR A 97 7.99 -2.18 7.50
N CYS A 98 7.82 -2.38 6.20
CA CYS A 98 8.91 -2.69 5.30
C CYS A 98 8.92 -1.78 4.07
N CYS A 99 9.80 -2.15 3.15
CA CYS A 99 9.64 -1.86 1.74
C CYS A 99 9.54 -0.35 1.47
N PRO A 100 10.63 0.39 1.71
CA PRO A 100 10.66 1.80 1.38
C PRO A 100 10.40 2.01 -0.11
N PHE A 101 9.56 3.00 -0.44
CA PHE A 101 9.32 3.43 -1.81
C PHE A 101 9.23 4.96 -1.88
N PRO A 102 9.64 5.59 -3.00
CA PRO A 102 9.51 7.04 -3.16
C PRO A 102 8.04 7.48 -3.22
N THR A 103 7.68 8.54 -2.49
CA THR A 103 6.33 9.14 -2.56
C THR A 103 6.38 10.63 -2.27
N LYS A 104 5.48 11.39 -2.89
CA LYS A 104 5.28 12.81 -2.61
C LYS A 104 4.29 13.08 -1.48
N ARG A 105 3.64 12.03 -0.95
CA ARG A 105 2.60 12.12 0.09
C ARG A 105 3.13 11.84 1.50
N SER A 106 4.44 11.89 1.65
CA SER A 106 5.17 11.83 2.91
C SER A 106 6.14 13.00 2.96
N ASP A 107 6.25 13.67 4.10
CA ASP A 107 7.18 14.78 4.31
C ASP A 107 8.65 14.33 4.14
N MET A 108 8.92 13.04 4.33
CA MET A 108 10.25 12.44 4.14
C MET A 108 10.58 12.15 2.67
N GLY A 109 9.63 12.31 1.73
CA GLY A 109 9.79 11.92 0.33
C GLY A 109 9.80 10.39 0.09
N ALA A 110 9.54 9.61 1.14
CA ALA A 110 9.49 8.16 1.12
C ALA A 110 8.34 7.64 2.00
N GLY A 111 7.72 6.57 1.54
CA GLY A 111 6.70 5.80 2.25
C GLY A 111 7.19 4.39 2.53
N PHE A 112 6.49 3.69 3.40
CA PHE A 112 6.77 2.31 3.77
C PHE A 112 5.49 1.49 3.67
N LEU A 113 5.61 0.25 3.22
CA LEU A 113 4.49 -0.69 3.19
C LEU A 113 4.33 -1.34 4.55
N ASN A 114 3.09 -1.67 4.88
CA ASN A 114 2.78 -2.43 6.09
C ASN A 114 2.36 -3.84 5.72
N VAL A 115 3.04 -4.81 6.34
CA VAL A 115 2.83 -6.22 6.07
C VAL A 115 1.95 -6.81 7.15
N TYR A 116 0.82 -7.35 6.74
CA TYR A 116 -0.13 -8.02 7.62
C TYR A 116 -0.16 -9.52 7.34
N GLU A 117 -0.20 -10.32 8.40
CA GLU A 117 -0.54 -11.73 8.33
C GLU A 117 -2.03 -11.91 8.61
N LEU A 118 -2.74 -12.60 7.71
CA LEU A 118 -4.15 -12.94 7.83
C LEU A 118 -4.31 -14.44 8.12
N LYS A 119 -5.17 -14.73 9.09
CA LYS A 119 -5.51 -16.07 9.56
C LYS A 119 -7.01 -16.29 9.63
N TRP A 120 -7.45 -17.50 9.31
CA TRP A 120 -8.83 -17.97 9.49
C TRP A 120 -8.84 -19.49 9.69
N ASP A 121 -9.96 -20.02 10.18
CA ASP A 121 -10.09 -21.44 10.47
C ASP A 121 -10.01 -22.30 9.20
N GLY A 122 -9.27 -23.41 9.26
CA GLY A 122 -9.05 -24.30 8.12
C GLY A 122 -8.01 -23.81 7.10
N GLN A 123 -7.37 -22.67 7.34
CA GLN A 123 -6.28 -22.16 6.51
C GLN A 123 -5.02 -23.04 6.63
N LYS A 124 -4.46 -23.48 5.49
CA LYS A 124 -3.24 -24.31 5.48
C LYS A 124 -1.97 -23.53 5.81
N LYS A 125 -1.88 -22.28 5.36
CA LYS A 125 -0.74 -21.39 5.57
C LYS A 125 -1.24 -19.96 5.75
N PRO A 126 -0.71 -19.20 6.72
CA PRO A 126 -1.03 -17.79 6.86
C PRO A 126 -0.77 -17.01 5.57
N LEU A 127 -1.64 -16.06 5.30
CA LEU A 127 -1.61 -15.23 4.10
C LEU A 127 -0.96 -13.89 4.44
N LYS A 128 -0.01 -13.41 3.64
CA LYS A 128 0.60 -12.09 3.85
C LYS A 128 -0.01 -11.07 2.90
N LEU A 129 -0.34 -9.88 3.38
CA LEU A 129 -0.78 -8.74 2.59
C LEU A 129 0.13 -7.54 2.78
N TYR A 130 0.45 -6.84 1.69
CA TYR A 130 1.16 -5.57 1.69
C TYR A 130 0.15 -4.44 1.50
N LEU A 131 0.10 -3.52 2.46
CA LEU A 131 -0.78 -2.35 2.44
C LEU A 131 0.04 -1.08 2.29
N ASN A 132 -0.51 -0.14 1.54
CA ASN A 132 0.07 1.17 1.31
C ASN A 132 -0.95 2.27 1.64
N ILE A 133 -0.66 3.09 2.64
CA ILE A 133 -1.53 4.21 3.04
C ILE A 133 -1.23 5.53 2.32
N TYR A 134 -0.16 5.61 1.55
CA TYR A 134 0.30 6.86 0.94
C TYR A 134 -0.31 7.08 -0.44
N GLU A 135 -0.36 6.06 -1.29
CA GLU A 135 -0.75 6.22 -2.69
C GLU A 135 -2.20 5.84 -2.97
N LYS A 136 -2.74 6.40 -4.05
CA LYS A 136 -4.05 6.03 -4.58
C LYS A 136 -3.90 4.84 -5.53
N GLY A 137 -4.96 4.06 -5.64
CA GLY A 137 -5.07 2.97 -6.59
C GLY A 137 -6.49 2.44 -6.60
N ILE A 138 -6.81 1.61 -7.59
CA ILE A 138 -8.10 0.94 -7.64
C ILE A 138 -8.21 -0.05 -6.48
N LEU A 139 -9.16 0.20 -5.57
CA LEU A 139 -9.38 -0.66 -4.41
C LEU A 139 -10.18 -1.90 -4.81
N MET A 140 -9.61 -3.07 -4.55
CA MET A 140 -10.17 -4.36 -4.92
C MET A 140 -9.99 -5.38 -3.79
N VAL A 141 -10.77 -6.44 -3.83
CA VAL A 141 -10.53 -7.63 -3.01
C VAL A 141 -9.37 -8.42 -3.61
N PRO A 142 -8.31 -8.75 -2.82
CA PRO A 142 -7.23 -9.62 -3.28
C PRO A 142 -7.73 -11.01 -3.68
N MET A 143 -7.11 -11.59 -4.70
CA MET A 143 -7.51 -12.91 -5.22
C MET A 143 -7.53 -13.97 -4.10
N GLY A 144 -8.61 -14.75 -4.03
CA GLY A 144 -8.76 -15.80 -3.02
C GLY A 144 -9.32 -15.32 -1.67
N LEU A 145 -9.58 -14.03 -1.50
CA LEU A 145 -10.35 -13.48 -0.39
C LEU A 145 -11.77 -13.11 -0.85
N ARG A 146 -12.66 -12.87 0.11
CA ARG A 146 -14.02 -12.38 -0.12
C ARG A 146 -14.28 -11.11 0.68
N LEU A 147 -15.41 -10.47 0.38
CA LEU A 147 -15.98 -9.46 1.26
C LEU A 147 -16.65 -10.16 2.44
N LYS A 148 -16.48 -9.58 3.62
CA LYS A 148 -17.26 -9.94 4.79
C LYS A 148 -18.73 -9.64 4.51
N GLN A 149 -19.60 -10.63 4.77
CA GLN A 149 -21.04 -10.45 4.71
C GLN A 149 -21.52 -9.78 5.99
N ASP A 150 -22.47 -8.85 5.83
CA ASP A 150 -23.13 -8.14 6.92
C ASP A 150 -24.20 -9.04 7.58
#